data_AF-J8HTA0-F1
#
_entry.id   AF-J8HTA0-F1
#
_cell.length_a   1.000
_cell.length_b   1.000
_cell.length_c   1.000
_cell.angle_alpha   90.00
_cell.angle_beta   90.00
_cell.angle_gamma   90.00
#
_symmetry.space_group_name_H-M   'P 1'
#
loop_
_entity.id
_entity.type
_entity.pdbx_description
1 polymer ?
#
loop_
_entity_poly.entity_id
_entity_poly.type
_entity_poly.pdbx_seq_one_letter_code
_entity_poly.pdbx_strand_id
1 'polypeptide(L)'
;MRRICVIITLLIMYASVMPIPTYAKMNSNVSARNAVLMEQGSGRVLYGKAEHEPQKIASITKIMTALLAAESGKMKEMVAVSNEAVRVEGSAIYLKPGQKVKLEDLVYGLMLRSGNDAAQVIAENVGGSIEGFVYLMNEKAKQIGMKDTHFSNPHGLDGDGSHYSSAYDMALLTKYAMGNETFKGIFGTKTYKSDSWDYPWKNKHKLVTSYYEFATGGKTGFTKKAGRTLVTTASKDGLDLIVVTLSASSDWDDHMNLFDKGFERYKQAKVLGQGALAEINEKKYANHVYTKNSFSVPLTEEERKSVLLKVELDKSAKLTDGVKIGKTEIYVGNEKVGERNLFYSKRKLVATTGMYWNNVKEIFSYMIGVGIDG
;
A
#
# COMPACT_ATOMS: atom_id res chain seq x y z
N MET A 1 7.87 34.51 41.65
CA MET A 1 8.54 34.10 40.40
C MET A 1 9.47 32.90 40.57
N ARG A 2 10.49 32.95 41.44
CA ARG A 2 11.48 31.85 41.60
C ARG A 2 10.89 30.47 41.93
N ARG A 3 9.83 30.39 42.75
CA ARG A 3 9.11 29.13 43.07
C ARG A 3 8.29 28.58 41.89
N ILE A 4 7.73 29.45 41.06
CA ILE A 4 6.95 29.06 39.85
C ILE A 4 7.91 28.53 38.78
N CYS A 5 9.07 29.18 38.61
CA CYS A 5 10.12 28.68 37.71
C CYS A 5 10.60 27.28 38.10
N VAL A 6 10.85 27.02 39.39
CA VAL A 6 11.29 25.70 39.88
C VAL A 6 10.23 24.62 39.64
N ILE A 7 8.94 24.92 39.84
CA ILE A 7 7.85 23.97 39.59
C ILE A 7 7.72 23.67 38.09
N ILE A 8 7.84 24.69 37.22
CA ILE A 8 7.81 24.51 35.76
C ILE A 8 9.01 23.70 35.28
N THR A 9 10.21 23.96 35.80
CA THR A 9 11.42 23.18 35.44
C THR A 9 11.32 21.72 35.90
N LEU A 10 10.76 21.46 37.10
CA LEU A 10 10.53 20.10 37.59
C LEU A 10 9.46 19.35 36.78
N LEU A 11 8.39 20.04 36.34
CA LEU A 11 7.37 19.47 35.44
C LEU A 11 7.93 19.14 34.05
N ILE A 12 8.81 19.99 33.49
CA ILE A 12 9.48 19.75 32.22
C ILE A 12 10.47 18.57 32.34
N MET A 13 11.24 18.50 33.43
CA MET A 13 12.10 17.33 33.69
C MET A 13 11.27 16.05 33.87
N TYR A 14 10.13 16.10 34.57
CA TYR A 14 9.27 14.92 34.76
C TYR A 14 8.60 14.46 33.46
N ALA A 15 8.18 15.38 32.60
CA ALA A 15 7.64 15.08 31.26
C ALA A 15 8.69 14.49 30.31
N SER A 16 9.97 14.84 30.49
CA SER A 16 11.09 14.30 29.68
C SER A 16 11.56 12.89 30.09
N VAL A 17 11.08 12.36 31.23
CA VAL A 17 11.48 11.05 31.77
C VAL A 17 10.39 9.98 31.61
N MET A 18 9.18 10.35 31.15
CA MET A 18 8.17 9.36 30.79
C MET A 18 8.62 8.61 29.53
N PRO A 19 8.94 7.30 29.60
CA PRO A 19 9.24 6.53 28.40
C PRO A 19 7.98 6.48 27.55
N ILE A 20 8.00 7.22 26.44
CA ILE A 20 6.90 7.15 25.49
C ILE A 20 6.99 5.77 24.84
N PRO A 21 5.95 4.91 24.95
CA PRO A 21 6.04 3.54 24.49
C PRO A 21 6.31 3.51 22.98
N THR A 22 7.51 3.05 22.61
CA THR A 22 7.85 2.65 21.24
C THR A 22 7.58 1.15 21.13
N TYR A 23 6.59 0.79 20.33
CA TYR A 23 6.29 -0.61 20.10
C TYR A 23 7.31 -1.18 19.14
N ALA A 24 7.97 -2.26 19.55
CA ALA A 24 8.82 -3.00 18.65
C ALA A 24 7.95 -3.54 17.51
N LYS A 25 8.34 -3.23 16.26
CA LYS A 25 7.83 -3.91 15.08
C LYS A 25 8.01 -5.42 15.26
N MET A 26 7.18 -6.19 14.56
CA MET A 26 7.31 -7.65 14.55
C MET A 26 8.78 -8.03 14.31
N ASN A 27 9.30 -9.04 15.01
CA ASN A 27 10.62 -9.58 14.72
C ASN A 27 10.46 -10.91 13.97
N SER A 28 11.16 -11.05 12.85
CA SER A 28 11.18 -12.27 12.09
C SER A 28 12.52 -12.42 11.40
N ASN A 29 13.07 -13.63 11.47
CA ASN A 29 14.23 -14.00 10.67
C ASN A 29 13.72 -14.46 9.31
N VAL A 30 14.08 -13.73 8.26
CA VAL A 30 13.74 -14.04 6.87
C VAL A 30 15.03 -14.13 6.05
N SER A 31 15.04 -15.04 5.08
CA SER A 31 16.18 -15.24 4.18
C SER A 31 16.41 -14.04 3.24
N ALA A 32 15.35 -13.27 2.98
CA ALA A 32 15.39 -12.07 2.15
C ALA A 32 16.43 -11.04 2.61
N ARG A 33 17.13 -10.44 1.65
CA ARG A 33 17.95 -9.25 1.92
C ARG A 33 17.07 -8.08 2.35
N ASN A 34 15.98 -7.83 1.61
CA ASN A 34 15.03 -6.76 1.88
C ASN A 34 13.62 -7.33 1.96
N ALA A 35 12.84 -6.87 2.94
CA ALA A 35 11.48 -7.36 3.13
C ALA A 35 10.58 -6.33 3.80
N VAL A 36 9.28 -6.39 3.49
CA VAL A 36 8.25 -5.63 4.17
C VAL A 36 6.97 -6.46 4.33
N LEU A 37 6.31 -6.33 5.48
CA LEU A 37 4.92 -6.72 5.69
C LEU A 37 4.11 -5.44 5.92
N MET A 38 3.10 -5.22 5.08
CA MET A 38 2.23 -4.04 5.12
C MET A 38 0.77 -4.48 5.26
N GLU A 39 -0.01 -3.80 6.09
CA GLU A 39 -1.47 -3.93 6.03
C GLU A 39 -2.02 -3.07 4.89
N GLN A 40 -2.84 -3.68 4.05
CA GLN A 40 -3.21 -3.13 2.75
C GLN A 40 -4.06 -1.85 2.87
N GLY A 41 -5.03 -1.80 3.78
CA GLY A 41 -5.98 -0.69 3.87
C GLY A 41 -5.33 0.61 4.36
N SER A 42 -4.74 0.55 5.56
CA SER A 42 -4.08 1.68 6.22
C SER A 42 -2.71 1.96 5.61
N GLY A 43 -2.02 0.95 5.05
CA GLY A 43 -0.63 1.06 4.58
C GLY A 43 0.40 1.02 5.71
N ARG A 44 0.00 0.59 6.91
CA ARG A 44 0.91 0.50 8.07
C ARG A 44 1.92 -0.62 7.85
N VAL A 45 3.19 -0.34 8.09
CA VAL A 45 4.27 -1.33 8.04
C VAL A 45 4.35 -2.08 9.37
N LEU A 46 4.10 -3.39 9.34
CA LEU A 46 4.11 -4.27 10.51
C LEU A 46 5.48 -4.92 10.73
N TYR A 47 6.23 -5.12 9.65
CA TYR A 47 7.61 -5.61 9.62
C TYR A 47 8.37 -4.94 8.49
N GLY A 48 9.63 -4.58 8.74
CA GLY A 48 10.53 -4.00 7.75
C GLY A 48 11.96 -4.50 7.97
N LYS A 49 12.62 -4.89 6.89
CA LYS A 49 14.06 -5.22 6.84
C LYS A 49 14.64 -4.53 5.63
N ALA A 50 15.40 -3.45 5.86
CA ALA A 50 16.00 -2.66 4.78
C ALA A 50 14.99 -2.30 3.68
N GLU A 51 13.74 -2.00 4.07
CA GLU A 51 12.59 -1.98 3.18
C GLU A 51 12.64 -0.85 2.14
N HIS A 52 13.40 0.21 2.42
CA HIS A 52 13.61 1.37 1.55
C HIS A 52 14.86 1.27 0.67
N GLU A 53 15.73 0.27 0.85
CA GLU A 53 16.93 0.17 0.02
C GLU A 53 16.58 -0.19 -1.42
N PRO A 54 17.04 0.59 -2.42
CA PRO A 54 16.84 0.27 -3.82
C PRO A 54 17.54 -1.04 -4.21
N GLN A 55 16.81 -1.92 -4.89
CA GLN A 55 17.30 -3.18 -5.41
C GLN A 55 16.73 -3.45 -6.81
N LYS A 56 17.38 -4.38 -7.50
CA LYS A 56 16.82 -4.96 -8.72
C LYS A 56 15.63 -5.82 -8.37
N ILE A 57 14.53 -5.59 -9.06
CA ILE A 57 13.25 -6.21 -8.73
C ILE A 57 12.83 -7.34 -9.69
N ALA A 58 13.52 -7.51 -10.82
CA ALA A 58 13.13 -8.51 -11.81
C ALA A 58 11.65 -8.39 -12.21
N SER A 59 10.96 -9.50 -12.46
CA SER A 59 9.59 -9.48 -13.02
C SER A 59 8.48 -8.98 -12.10
N ILE A 60 8.73 -8.58 -10.84
CA ILE A 60 7.68 -7.89 -10.08
C ILE A 60 7.40 -6.48 -10.63
N THR A 61 8.29 -5.94 -11.48
CA THR A 61 8.03 -4.77 -12.36
C THR A 61 6.70 -4.89 -13.12
N LYS A 62 6.33 -6.10 -13.51
CA LYS A 62 5.12 -6.36 -14.31
C LYS A 62 3.82 -6.02 -13.57
N ILE A 63 3.86 -5.83 -12.25
CA ILE A 63 2.74 -5.29 -11.47
C ILE A 63 2.37 -3.90 -11.98
N MET A 64 3.36 -3.02 -12.20
CA MET A 64 3.12 -1.67 -12.76
C MET A 64 2.56 -1.77 -14.18
N THR A 65 3.14 -2.66 -14.99
CA THR A 65 2.70 -2.87 -16.38
C THR A 65 1.24 -3.33 -16.45
N ALA A 66 0.86 -4.29 -15.62
CA ALA A 66 -0.52 -4.78 -15.55
C ALA A 66 -1.48 -3.72 -15.00
N LEU A 67 -1.07 -2.93 -14.00
CA LEU A 67 -1.86 -1.83 -13.46
C LEU A 67 -2.19 -0.79 -14.55
N LEU A 68 -1.18 -0.32 -15.27
CA LEU A 68 -1.39 0.68 -16.33
C LEU A 68 -2.28 0.15 -17.46
N ALA A 69 -2.14 -1.14 -17.82
CA ALA A 69 -3.05 -1.76 -18.77
C ALA A 69 -4.50 -1.80 -18.24
N ALA A 70 -4.70 -2.16 -16.97
CA ALA A 70 -6.02 -2.20 -16.34
C ALA A 70 -6.67 -0.80 -16.23
N GLU A 71 -5.88 0.25 -16.05
CA GLU A 71 -6.35 1.65 -16.00
C GLU A 71 -6.58 2.28 -17.38
N SER A 72 -6.05 1.69 -18.45
CA SER A 72 -6.05 2.30 -19.79
C SER A 72 -7.43 2.42 -20.45
N GLY A 73 -8.43 1.67 -19.98
CA GLY A 73 -9.71 1.51 -20.67
C GLY A 73 -9.66 0.61 -21.92
N LYS A 74 -8.49 0.08 -22.29
CA LYS A 74 -8.23 -0.66 -23.54
C LYS A 74 -8.26 -2.18 -23.38
N MET A 75 -8.61 -2.73 -22.21
CA MET A 75 -8.49 -4.17 -21.90
C MET A 75 -9.19 -5.08 -22.93
N LYS A 76 -10.27 -4.62 -23.54
CA LYS A 76 -11.05 -5.39 -24.53
C LYS A 76 -10.56 -5.21 -25.97
N GLU A 77 -9.61 -4.32 -26.22
CA GLU A 77 -9.09 -4.04 -27.56
C GLU A 77 -8.22 -5.18 -28.08
N MET A 78 -8.30 -5.40 -29.39
CA MET A 78 -7.41 -6.32 -30.10
C MET A 78 -6.17 -5.54 -30.55
N VAL A 79 -5.00 -5.96 -30.07
CA VAL A 79 -3.72 -5.32 -30.37
C VAL A 79 -2.86 -6.21 -31.26
N ALA A 80 -2.09 -5.60 -32.16
CA ALA A 80 -1.18 -6.32 -33.04
C ALA A 80 0.17 -6.54 -32.35
N VAL A 81 0.72 -7.74 -32.50
CA VAL A 81 2.05 -8.10 -32.01
C VAL A 81 3.12 -7.58 -32.97
N SER A 82 4.06 -6.78 -32.46
CA SER A 82 5.21 -6.27 -33.21
C SER A 82 6.30 -7.34 -33.42
N ASN A 83 7.21 -7.09 -34.37
CA ASN A 83 8.39 -7.95 -34.56
C ASN A 83 9.36 -7.84 -33.37
N GLU A 84 9.38 -6.68 -32.72
CA GLU A 84 10.25 -6.35 -31.60
C GLU A 84 9.84 -7.15 -30.36
N ALA A 85 8.53 -7.26 -30.08
CA ALA A 85 8.01 -8.02 -28.95
C ALA A 85 8.41 -9.49 -28.93
N VAL A 86 8.47 -10.16 -30.08
CA VAL A 86 8.81 -11.58 -30.13
C VAL A 86 10.31 -11.86 -29.97
N ARG A 87 11.15 -10.82 -30.03
CA ARG A 87 12.60 -10.91 -29.87
C ARG A 87 13.07 -10.70 -28.43
N VAL A 88 12.17 -10.33 -27.52
CA VAL A 88 12.52 -10.12 -26.10
C VAL A 88 12.85 -11.46 -25.44
N GLU A 89 14.01 -11.52 -24.78
CA GLU A 89 14.49 -12.73 -24.11
C GLU A 89 13.68 -13.10 -22.85
N GLY A 90 13.89 -14.30 -22.32
CA GLY A 90 13.34 -14.74 -21.04
C GLY A 90 11.99 -15.45 -21.15
N SER A 91 11.14 -15.28 -20.13
CA SER A 91 9.80 -15.92 -20.13
C SER A 91 8.93 -15.30 -21.22
N ALA A 92 8.19 -16.13 -21.95
CA ALA A 92 7.31 -15.71 -23.03
C ALA A 92 5.96 -16.44 -22.96
N ILE A 93 4.95 -15.88 -23.63
CA ILE A 93 3.71 -16.61 -23.98
C ILE A 93 3.69 -17.05 -25.46
N TYR A 94 4.82 -16.83 -26.15
CA TYR A 94 5.11 -17.30 -27.51
C TYR A 94 4.22 -16.62 -28.56
N LEU A 95 4.08 -15.30 -28.46
CA LEU A 95 3.39 -14.49 -29.46
C LEU A 95 4.07 -14.61 -30.83
N LYS A 96 3.29 -14.41 -31.90
CA LYS A 96 3.79 -14.39 -33.29
C LYS A 96 3.63 -13.00 -33.90
N PRO A 97 4.57 -12.52 -34.74
CA PRO A 97 4.43 -11.23 -35.39
C PRO A 97 3.13 -11.11 -36.19
N GLY A 98 2.47 -9.96 -36.10
CA GLY A 98 1.19 -9.69 -36.77
C GLY A 98 -0.03 -10.38 -36.17
N GLN A 99 0.15 -11.26 -35.17
CA GLN A 99 -0.98 -11.84 -34.42
C GLN A 99 -1.79 -10.73 -33.77
N LYS A 100 -3.13 -10.81 -33.83
CA LYS A 100 -4.03 -9.94 -33.07
C LYS A 100 -4.47 -10.65 -31.80
N VAL A 101 -4.24 -10.03 -30.65
CA VAL A 101 -4.55 -10.61 -29.33
C VAL A 101 -5.31 -9.57 -28.52
N LYS A 102 -6.27 -10.01 -27.70
CA LYS A 102 -6.96 -9.11 -26.77
C LYS A 102 -5.98 -8.63 -25.70
N LEU A 103 -5.99 -7.34 -25.37
CA LEU A 103 -5.09 -6.78 -24.35
C LEU A 103 -5.23 -7.51 -23.00
N GLU A 104 -6.45 -7.88 -22.62
CA GLU A 104 -6.73 -8.69 -21.43
C GLU A 104 -5.96 -10.02 -21.42
N ASP A 105 -5.94 -10.76 -22.53
CA ASP A 105 -5.19 -12.01 -22.63
C ASP A 105 -3.70 -11.79 -22.43
N LEU A 106 -3.16 -10.68 -22.96
CA LEU A 106 -1.77 -10.30 -22.76
C LEU A 106 -1.49 -10.01 -21.29
N VAL A 107 -2.40 -9.34 -20.57
CA VAL A 107 -2.22 -9.05 -19.14
C VAL A 107 -2.29 -10.33 -18.29
N TYR A 108 -3.16 -11.29 -18.63
CA TYR A 108 -3.14 -12.62 -18.00
C TYR A 108 -1.82 -13.36 -18.29
N GLY A 109 -1.36 -13.36 -19.54
CA GLY A 109 -0.07 -13.95 -19.91
C GLY A 109 1.11 -13.30 -19.19
N LEU A 110 1.09 -11.97 -19.07
CA LEU A 110 2.05 -11.17 -18.32
C LEU A 110 2.09 -11.58 -16.85
N MET A 111 0.93 -11.70 -16.18
CA MET A 111 0.89 -11.95 -14.74
C MET A 111 1.11 -13.42 -14.38
N LEU A 112 0.45 -14.35 -15.07
CA LEU A 112 0.50 -15.78 -14.76
C LEU A 112 1.77 -16.45 -15.31
N ARG A 113 2.18 -16.08 -16.53
CA ARG A 113 3.33 -16.69 -17.22
C ARG A 113 4.57 -15.81 -17.20
N SER A 114 4.47 -14.56 -16.75
CA SER A 114 5.59 -13.63 -16.72
C SER A 114 6.15 -13.32 -18.11
N GLY A 115 5.30 -13.37 -19.15
CA GLY A 115 5.69 -13.14 -20.54
C GLY A 115 6.28 -11.74 -20.74
N ASN A 116 7.52 -11.68 -21.23
CA ASN A 116 8.22 -10.45 -21.57
C ASN A 116 7.76 -9.92 -22.93
N ASP A 117 7.46 -10.81 -23.87
CA ASP A 117 6.78 -10.55 -25.13
C ASP A 117 5.43 -9.84 -24.89
N ALA A 118 4.61 -10.35 -23.97
CA ALA A 118 3.36 -9.71 -23.57
C ALA A 118 3.59 -8.31 -22.97
N ALA A 119 4.61 -8.14 -22.13
CA ALA A 119 4.95 -6.85 -21.54
C ALA A 119 5.31 -5.80 -22.60
N GLN A 120 6.06 -6.22 -23.63
CA GLN A 120 6.43 -5.36 -24.76
C GLN A 120 5.19 -4.92 -25.54
N VAL A 121 4.32 -5.85 -25.94
CA VAL A 121 3.09 -5.51 -26.70
C VAL A 121 2.17 -4.61 -25.89
N ILE A 122 2.00 -4.88 -24.59
CA ILE A 122 1.20 -4.02 -23.70
C ILE A 122 1.78 -2.60 -23.69
N ALA A 123 3.10 -2.48 -23.53
CA ALA A 123 3.75 -1.18 -23.46
C ALA A 123 3.59 -0.38 -24.76
N GLU A 124 3.84 -0.99 -25.91
CA GLU A 124 3.67 -0.37 -27.23
C GLU A 124 2.24 0.14 -27.46
N ASN A 125 1.21 -0.62 -27.04
CA ASN A 125 -0.18 -0.28 -27.33
C ASN A 125 -0.82 0.65 -26.28
N VAL A 126 -0.40 0.56 -25.02
CA VAL A 126 -0.92 1.43 -23.95
C VAL A 126 -0.17 2.75 -23.93
N GLY A 127 1.15 2.73 -24.07
CA GLY A 127 2.02 3.91 -24.03
C GLY A 127 2.33 4.53 -25.39
N GLY A 128 1.93 3.90 -26.50
CA GLY A 128 2.24 4.34 -27.86
C GLY A 128 3.67 4.02 -28.32
N SER A 129 4.60 3.89 -27.38
CA SER A 129 5.95 3.33 -27.55
C SER A 129 6.45 2.79 -26.20
N ILE A 130 7.63 2.16 -26.19
CA ILE A 130 8.25 1.73 -24.93
C ILE A 130 8.65 2.92 -24.07
N GLU A 131 9.19 3.96 -24.67
CA GLU A 131 9.57 5.19 -23.98
C GLU A 131 8.34 5.89 -23.40
N GLY A 132 7.26 5.97 -24.19
CA GLY A 132 5.97 6.51 -23.72
C GLY A 132 5.40 5.70 -22.56
N PHE A 133 5.48 4.37 -22.61
CA PHE A 133 5.03 3.53 -21.51
C PHE A 133 5.89 3.66 -20.26
N VAL A 134 7.22 3.67 -20.41
CA VAL A 134 8.17 3.88 -19.30
C VAL A 134 7.96 5.24 -18.65
N TYR A 135 7.64 6.28 -19.43
CA TYR A 135 7.21 7.57 -18.90
C TYR A 135 5.97 7.42 -18.01
N LEU A 136 4.92 6.74 -18.49
CA LEU A 136 3.70 6.48 -17.70
C LEU A 136 4.00 5.68 -16.41
N MET A 137 4.88 4.69 -16.47
CA MET A 137 5.29 3.90 -15.29
C MET A 137 5.91 4.80 -14.22
N ASN A 138 6.81 5.70 -14.59
CA ASN A 138 7.47 6.60 -13.65
C ASN A 138 6.55 7.72 -13.15
N GLU A 139 5.65 8.23 -13.99
CA GLU A 139 4.62 9.19 -13.53
C GLU A 139 3.67 8.54 -12.54
N LYS A 140 3.24 7.29 -12.78
CA LYS A 140 2.44 6.54 -11.81
C LYS A 140 3.21 6.27 -10.52
N ALA A 141 4.49 5.92 -10.59
CA ALA A 141 5.35 5.75 -9.41
C ALA A 141 5.38 7.03 -8.55
N LYS A 142 5.57 8.21 -9.17
CA LYS A 142 5.51 9.51 -8.47
C LYS A 142 4.14 9.76 -7.83
N GLN A 143 3.05 9.48 -8.55
CA GLN A 143 1.67 9.66 -8.05
C GLN A 143 1.38 8.78 -6.82
N ILE A 144 1.88 7.55 -6.79
CA ILE A 144 1.72 6.61 -5.67
C ILE A 144 2.67 6.96 -4.51
N GLY A 145 3.71 7.76 -4.77
CA GLY A 145 4.72 8.14 -3.77
C GLY A 145 5.85 7.11 -3.63
N MET A 146 6.14 6.35 -4.68
CA MET A 146 7.25 5.41 -4.76
C MET A 146 8.57 6.17 -4.94
N LYS A 147 9.24 6.51 -3.83
CA LYS A 147 10.41 7.42 -3.83
C LYS A 147 11.72 6.74 -4.16
N ASP A 148 11.78 5.43 -3.97
CA ASP A 148 12.96 4.58 -4.11
C ASP A 148 12.86 3.72 -5.39
N THR A 149 12.18 4.25 -6.42
CA THR A 149 11.83 3.51 -7.65
C THR A 149 12.16 4.28 -8.92
N HIS A 150 12.72 3.56 -9.90
CA HIS A 150 12.83 4.00 -11.29
C HIS A 150 12.61 2.82 -12.24
N PHE A 151 11.68 2.97 -13.17
CA PHE A 151 11.44 1.98 -14.22
C PHE A 151 12.11 2.40 -15.51
N SER A 152 12.83 1.48 -16.16
CA SER A 152 13.42 1.68 -17.49
C SER A 152 12.89 0.74 -18.58
N ASN A 153 12.03 -0.22 -18.22
CA ASN A 153 11.42 -1.17 -19.16
C ASN A 153 10.15 -1.81 -18.54
N PRO A 154 9.25 -2.43 -19.33
CA PRO A 154 7.97 -2.92 -18.82
C PRO A 154 8.04 -4.34 -18.20
N HIS A 155 9.19 -5.01 -18.27
CA HIS A 155 9.31 -6.43 -17.90
C HIS A 155 10.23 -6.71 -16.71
N GLY A 156 11.14 -5.79 -16.37
CA GLY A 156 12.13 -5.96 -15.32
C GLY A 156 13.32 -6.84 -15.70
N LEU A 157 13.70 -6.88 -16.99
CA LEU A 157 14.98 -7.49 -17.36
C LEU A 157 16.10 -6.51 -16.95
N ASP A 158 17.27 -7.06 -16.65
CA ASP A 158 18.46 -6.28 -16.35
C ASP A 158 18.82 -5.41 -17.57
N GLY A 159 18.83 -4.10 -17.38
CA GLY A 159 19.22 -3.13 -18.41
C GLY A 159 20.51 -2.40 -18.07
N ASP A 160 20.52 -1.11 -18.39
CA ASP A 160 21.56 -0.10 -18.13
C ASP A 160 21.93 0.11 -16.64
N GLY A 161 21.14 -0.45 -15.72
CA GLY A 161 21.33 -0.30 -14.27
C GLY A 161 20.45 0.78 -13.63
N SER A 162 19.63 1.51 -14.40
CA SER A 162 18.68 2.49 -13.87
C SER A 162 17.38 1.86 -13.36
N HIS A 163 17.13 0.57 -13.64
CA HIS A 163 15.91 -0.13 -13.21
C HIS A 163 15.98 -0.64 -11.77
N TYR A 164 15.22 -0.03 -10.85
CA TYR A 164 15.19 -0.44 -9.44
C TYR A 164 13.86 -0.07 -8.76
N SER A 165 13.62 -0.70 -7.61
CA SER A 165 12.59 -0.29 -6.64
C SER A 165 13.01 -0.77 -5.24
N SER A 166 12.22 -0.47 -4.21
CA SER A 166 12.40 -0.97 -2.85
C SER A 166 11.28 -1.93 -2.46
N ALA A 167 11.46 -2.68 -1.37
CA ALA A 167 10.40 -3.59 -0.89
C ALA A 167 9.15 -2.79 -0.48
N TYR A 168 9.37 -1.64 0.16
CA TYR A 168 8.33 -0.71 0.57
C TYR A 168 7.55 -0.13 -0.62
N ASP A 169 8.26 0.35 -1.65
CA ASP A 169 7.62 0.92 -2.84
C ASP A 169 6.80 -0.12 -3.61
N MET A 170 7.30 -1.34 -3.72
CA MET A 170 6.55 -2.44 -4.33
C MET A 170 5.30 -2.82 -3.52
N ALA A 171 5.34 -2.68 -2.18
CA ALA A 171 4.15 -2.83 -1.34
C ALA A 171 3.15 -1.69 -1.56
N LEU A 172 3.60 -0.44 -1.70
CA LEU A 172 2.75 0.70 -2.06
C LEU A 172 2.09 0.52 -3.42
N LEU A 173 2.85 0.10 -4.44
CA LEU A 173 2.33 -0.20 -5.77
C LEU A 173 1.25 -1.28 -5.69
N THR A 174 1.52 -2.35 -4.95
CA THR A 174 0.57 -3.46 -4.79
C THR A 174 -0.69 -3.02 -4.08
N LYS A 175 -0.56 -2.24 -2.99
CA LYS A 175 -1.70 -1.65 -2.28
C LYS A 175 -2.57 -0.83 -3.23
N TYR A 176 -1.97 0.03 -4.04
CA TYR A 176 -2.70 0.85 -5.01
C TYR A 176 -3.38 -0.03 -6.07
N ALA A 177 -2.64 -0.99 -6.64
CA ALA A 177 -3.14 -1.86 -7.69
C ALA A 177 -4.30 -2.75 -7.24
N MET A 178 -4.30 -3.20 -5.98
CA MET A 178 -5.39 -3.98 -5.39
C MET A 178 -6.69 -3.19 -5.20
N GLY A 179 -6.67 -1.86 -5.32
CA GLY A 179 -7.86 -1.02 -5.40
C GLY A 179 -8.55 -1.02 -6.77
N ASN A 180 -7.91 -1.58 -7.81
CA ASN A 180 -8.50 -1.76 -9.12
C ASN A 180 -9.04 -3.18 -9.26
N GLU A 181 -10.37 -3.33 -9.37
CA GLU A 181 -11.03 -4.65 -9.38
C GLU A 181 -10.58 -5.55 -10.56
N THR A 182 -10.29 -4.97 -11.73
CA THR A 182 -9.75 -5.70 -12.88
C THR A 182 -8.37 -6.27 -12.55
N PHE A 183 -7.46 -5.44 -12.02
CA PHE A 183 -6.14 -5.90 -11.61
C PHE A 183 -6.23 -6.98 -10.53
N LYS A 184 -7.06 -6.75 -9.49
CA LYS A 184 -7.27 -7.68 -8.38
C LYS A 184 -7.72 -9.05 -8.85
N GLY A 185 -8.68 -9.12 -9.78
CA GLY A 185 -9.12 -10.38 -10.40
C GLY A 185 -7.98 -11.12 -11.10
N ILE A 186 -7.18 -10.42 -11.90
CA ILE A 186 -6.04 -11.00 -12.62
C ILE A 186 -4.95 -11.48 -11.64
N PHE A 187 -4.63 -10.67 -10.63
CA PHE A 187 -3.56 -10.93 -9.66
C PHE A 187 -3.80 -12.20 -8.83
N GLY A 188 -5.07 -12.47 -8.51
CA GLY A 188 -5.52 -13.67 -7.79
C GLY A 188 -5.81 -14.89 -8.65
N THR A 189 -5.76 -14.78 -9.98
CA THR A 189 -6.16 -15.88 -10.87
C THR A 189 -5.18 -17.05 -10.81
N LYS A 190 -5.68 -18.25 -10.49
CA LYS A 190 -4.89 -19.49 -10.43
C LYS A 190 -4.61 -20.07 -11.81
N THR A 191 -5.58 -20.00 -12.72
CA THR A 191 -5.49 -20.53 -14.08
C THR A 191 -6.36 -19.70 -15.01
N TYR A 192 -5.89 -19.45 -16.24
CA TYR A 192 -6.60 -18.70 -17.26
C TYR A 192 -6.50 -19.41 -18.61
N LYS A 193 -7.60 -19.52 -19.35
CA LYS A 193 -7.61 -20.04 -20.72
C LYS A 193 -8.08 -18.92 -21.65
N SER A 194 -7.16 -18.40 -22.45
CA SER A 194 -7.49 -17.49 -23.56
C SER A 194 -8.03 -18.30 -24.73
N ASP A 195 -8.93 -17.72 -25.51
CA ASP A 195 -9.39 -18.29 -26.78
C ASP A 195 -8.27 -18.32 -27.84
N SER A 196 -7.20 -17.55 -27.65
CA SER A 196 -6.06 -17.46 -28.57
C SER A 196 -4.99 -18.54 -28.31
N TRP A 197 -5.14 -19.38 -27.28
CA TRP A 197 -4.23 -20.48 -26.95
C TRP A 197 -4.97 -21.79 -26.69
N ASP A 198 -4.42 -22.90 -27.18
CA ASP A 198 -5.03 -24.23 -27.03
C ASP A 198 -4.97 -24.79 -25.60
N TYR A 199 -4.11 -24.22 -24.74
CA TYR A 199 -3.87 -24.70 -23.39
C TYR A 199 -4.03 -23.59 -22.34
N PRO A 200 -4.47 -23.94 -21.12
CA PRO A 200 -4.60 -22.96 -20.05
C PRO A 200 -3.22 -22.59 -19.46
N TRP A 201 -3.08 -21.33 -19.11
CA TRP A 201 -1.96 -20.84 -18.32
C TRP A 201 -2.22 -21.05 -16.83
N LYS A 202 -1.36 -21.84 -16.19
CA LYS A 202 -1.29 -21.89 -14.73
C LYS A 202 -0.41 -20.77 -14.19
N ASN A 203 -0.86 -20.11 -13.13
CA ASN A 203 -0.09 -19.09 -12.44
C ASN A 203 1.19 -19.70 -11.84
N LYS A 204 2.34 -19.06 -12.05
CA LYS A 204 3.64 -19.48 -11.48
C LYS A 204 3.71 -19.27 -9.96
N HIS A 205 2.80 -18.50 -9.37
CA HIS A 205 2.80 -18.15 -7.96
C HIS A 205 2.29 -19.30 -7.07
N LYS A 206 3.19 -19.98 -6.36
CA LYS A 206 2.87 -21.22 -5.62
C LYS A 206 1.96 -20.99 -4.43
N LEU A 207 2.08 -19.85 -3.74
CA LEU A 207 1.20 -19.49 -2.63
C LEU A 207 -0.26 -19.35 -3.11
N VAL A 208 -0.47 -18.70 -4.26
CA VAL A 208 -1.81 -18.52 -4.85
C VAL A 208 -2.38 -19.84 -5.36
N THR A 209 -1.54 -20.69 -5.94
CA THR A 209 -2.02 -21.92 -6.60
C THR A 209 -2.18 -23.11 -5.67
N SER A 210 -1.37 -23.24 -4.61
CA SER A 210 -1.34 -24.49 -3.83
C SER A 210 -0.78 -24.41 -2.41
N TYR A 211 0.07 -23.45 -2.06
CA TYR A 211 0.86 -23.53 -0.82
C TYR A 211 0.23 -22.80 0.37
N TYR A 212 -0.63 -21.81 0.13
CA TYR A 212 -1.13 -20.97 1.21
C TYR A 212 -2.59 -20.58 0.97
N GLU A 213 -3.48 -21.06 1.84
CA GLU A 213 -4.93 -20.93 1.65
C GLU A 213 -5.42 -19.48 1.71
N PHE A 214 -4.71 -18.61 2.45
CA PHE A 214 -5.06 -17.20 2.60
C PHE A 214 -4.55 -16.32 1.45
N ALA A 215 -3.73 -16.86 0.53
CA ALA A 215 -3.17 -16.07 -0.56
C ALA A 215 -4.24 -15.60 -1.55
N THR A 216 -4.30 -14.30 -1.78
CA THR A 216 -5.29 -13.65 -2.66
C THR A 216 -4.71 -13.17 -3.99
N GLY A 217 -3.39 -13.17 -4.14
CA GLY A 217 -2.72 -12.79 -5.38
C GLY A 217 -1.21 -12.64 -5.21
N GLY A 218 -0.47 -12.62 -6.31
CA GLY A 218 0.99 -12.47 -6.23
C GLY A 218 1.72 -12.45 -7.56
N LYS A 219 2.99 -12.00 -7.51
CA LYS A 219 3.92 -12.02 -8.65
C LYS A 219 5.32 -12.43 -8.23
N THR A 220 5.88 -13.39 -8.96
CA THR A 220 7.27 -13.82 -8.83
C THR A 220 8.20 -13.02 -9.74
N GLY A 221 9.46 -12.90 -9.34
CA GLY A 221 10.55 -12.41 -10.18
C GLY A 221 11.85 -13.17 -9.94
N PHE A 222 12.65 -13.30 -10.99
CA PHE A 222 14.00 -13.83 -10.90
C PHE A 222 14.85 -13.29 -12.06
N THR A 223 16.04 -12.79 -11.74
CA THR A 223 17.18 -12.74 -12.66
C THR A 223 18.43 -13.16 -11.89
N LYS A 224 19.52 -13.48 -12.60
CA LYS A 224 20.81 -13.79 -11.95
C LYS A 224 21.29 -12.66 -11.03
N LYS A 225 21.02 -11.41 -11.40
CA LYS A 225 21.49 -10.22 -10.67
C LYS A 225 20.53 -9.79 -9.55
N ALA A 226 19.22 -10.00 -9.72
CA ALA A 226 18.22 -9.66 -8.70
C ALA A 226 18.05 -10.72 -7.61
N GLY A 227 18.40 -11.98 -7.92
CA GLY A 227 17.96 -13.12 -7.10
C GLY A 227 16.45 -13.34 -7.23
N ARG A 228 15.85 -14.05 -6.27
CA ARG A 228 14.40 -14.27 -6.25
C ARG A 228 13.72 -13.08 -5.59
N THR A 229 12.69 -12.56 -6.25
CA THR A 229 11.84 -11.48 -5.75
C THR A 229 10.40 -11.94 -5.75
N LEU A 230 9.62 -11.51 -4.76
CA LEU A 230 8.26 -11.99 -4.58
C LEU A 230 7.38 -10.92 -3.96
N VAL A 231 6.19 -10.74 -4.52
CA VAL A 231 5.10 -9.95 -3.95
C VAL A 231 3.90 -10.86 -3.79
N THR A 232 3.32 -10.91 -2.59
CA THR A 232 2.10 -11.67 -2.30
C THR A 232 1.12 -10.80 -1.53
N THR A 233 -0.18 -11.02 -1.76
CA THR A 233 -1.28 -10.55 -0.93
C THR A 233 -1.95 -11.75 -0.26
N ALA A 234 -2.39 -11.58 0.98
CA ALA A 234 -3.18 -12.58 1.69
C ALA A 234 -4.22 -11.94 2.60
N SER A 235 -5.34 -12.62 2.80
CA SER A 235 -6.46 -12.14 3.62
C SER A 235 -6.92 -13.21 4.59
N LYS A 236 -7.03 -12.86 5.87
CA LYS A 236 -7.57 -13.73 6.93
C LYS A 236 -8.28 -12.90 7.98
N ASP A 237 -9.49 -13.33 8.38
CA ASP A 237 -10.28 -12.70 9.45
C ASP A 237 -10.47 -11.17 9.30
N GLY A 238 -10.61 -10.70 8.06
CA GLY A 238 -10.78 -9.27 7.74
C GLY A 238 -9.52 -8.42 7.85
N LEU A 239 -8.35 -9.04 8.02
CA LEU A 239 -7.04 -8.41 7.90
C LEU A 239 -6.44 -8.74 6.54
N ASP A 240 -6.14 -7.70 5.74
CA ASP A 240 -5.53 -7.83 4.42
C ASP A 240 -4.06 -7.41 4.48
N LEU A 241 -3.15 -8.32 4.12
CA LEU A 241 -1.72 -8.13 4.23
C LEU A 241 -1.02 -8.23 2.87
N ILE A 242 0.07 -7.48 2.72
CA ILE A 242 0.99 -7.52 1.59
C ILE A 242 2.37 -7.85 2.11
N VAL A 243 3.02 -8.85 1.52
CA VAL A 243 4.44 -9.14 1.75
C VAL A 243 5.22 -8.93 0.47
N VAL A 244 6.36 -8.26 0.59
CA VAL A 244 7.36 -8.18 -0.47
C VAL A 244 8.70 -8.66 0.07
N THR A 245 9.40 -9.49 -0.69
CA THR A 245 10.79 -9.89 -0.42
C THR A 245 11.64 -9.71 -1.67
N LEU A 246 12.86 -9.18 -1.49
CA LEU A 246 13.86 -9.01 -2.54
C LEU A 246 15.13 -9.78 -2.16
N SER A 247 15.70 -10.49 -3.14
CA SER A 247 16.86 -11.38 -2.97
C SER A 247 16.68 -12.36 -1.81
N ALA A 248 15.68 -13.25 -1.92
CA ALA A 248 15.31 -14.21 -0.88
C ALA A 248 15.50 -15.65 -1.35
N SER A 249 16.37 -16.43 -0.71
CA SER A 249 16.59 -17.82 -1.10
C SER A 249 15.39 -18.72 -0.82
N SER A 250 14.61 -18.39 0.21
CA SER A 250 13.41 -19.12 0.67
C SER A 250 12.16 -18.23 0.66
N ASP A 251 11.98 -17.46 -0.43
CA ASP A 251 10.90 -16.47 -0.60
C ASP A 251 9.50 -16.99 -0.24
N TRP A 252 9.15 -18.22 -0.62
CA TRP A 252 7.85 -18.81 -0.29
C TRP A 252 7.61 -18.98 1.22
N ASP A 253 8.60 -19.54 1.93
CA ASP A 253 8.51 -19.79 3.37
C ASP A 253 8.60 -18.48 4.15
N ASP A 254 9.44 -17.54 3.69
CA ASP A 254 9.52 -16.18 4.26
C ASP A 254 8.15 -15.50 4.21
N HIS A 255 7.42 -15.60 3.09
CA HIS A 255 6.10 -14.99 2.95
C HIS A 255 5.07 -15.65 3.86
N MET A 256 4.96 -16.98 3.87
CA MET A 256 4.01 -17.69 4.75
C MET A 256 4.26 -17.35 6.23
N ASN A 257 5.52 -17.40 6.67
CA ASN A 257 5.91 -17.05 8.04
C ASN A 257 5.59 -15.59 8.40
N LEU A 258 5.81 -14.64 7.50
CA LEU A 258 5.45 -13.23 7.74
C LEU A 258 3.93 -13.03 7.82
N PHE A 259 3.16 -13.69 6.94
CA PHE A 259 1.70 -13.63 6.99
C PHE A 259 1.16 -14.25 8.27
N ASP A 260 1.58 -15.48 8.61
CA ASP A 260 1.09 -16.20 9.79
C ASP A 260 1.34 -15.41 11.08
N LYS A 261 2.56 -14.86 11.25
CA LYS A 261 2.86 -13.98 12.38
C LYS A 261 2.06 -12.68 12.35
N GLY A 262 1.84 -12.12 11.16
CA GLY A 262 1.01 -10.93 10.98
C GLY A 262 -0.43 -11.17 11.45
N PHE A 263 -1.05 -12.26 11.01
CA PHE A 263 -2.40 -12.66 11.38
C PHE A 263 -2.52 -13.07 12.86
N GLU A 264 -1.48 -13.69 13.44
CA GLU A 264 -1.46 -14.06 14.86
C GLU A 264 -1.35 -12.82 15.76
N ARG A 265 -0.48 -11.88 15.39
CA ARG A 265 -0.09 -10.75 16.27
C ARG A 265 -1.04 -9.55 16.18
N TYR A 266 -1.63 -9.31 15.01
CA TYR A 266 -2.40 -8.10 14.75
C TYR A 266 -3.88 -8.40 14.50
N LYS A 267 -4.75 -7.53 15.00
CA LYS A 267 -6.18 -7.54 14.70
C LYS A 267 -6.60 -6.18 14.18
N GLN A 268 -7.46 -6.19 13.17
CA GLN A 268 -8.03 -4.96 12.62
C GLN A 268 -8.90 -4.27 13.68
N ALA A 269 -8.57 -3.02 14.01
CA ALA A 269 -9.28 -2.24 15.00
C ALA A 269 -9.80 -0.94 14.38
N LYS A 270 -11.11 -0.70 14.51
CA LYS A 270 -11.73 0.59 14.15
C LYS A 270 -11.43 1.59 15.27
N VAL A 271 -10.48 2.49 15.01
CA VAL A 271 -10.03 3.50 15.99
C VAL A 271 -10.72 4.85 15.83
N LEU A 272 -11.34 5.09 14.68
CA LEU A 272 -12.21 6.23 14.42
C LEU A 272 -13.41 5.78 13.59
N GLY A 273 -14.62 5.94 14.10
CA GLY A 273 -15.83 5.69 13.31
C GLY A 273 -16.22 6.90 12.47
N GLN A 274 -17.07 6.67 11.48
CA GLN A 274 -17.76 7.75 10.76
C GLN A 274 -18.79 8.40 11.70
N GLY A 275 -18.91 9.73 11.61
CA GLY A 275 -19.85 10.50 12.42
C GLY A 275 -19.16 11.44 13.41
N ALA A 276 -19.90 11.83 14.44
CA ALA A 276 -19.55 12.94 15.32
C ALA A 276 -18.41 12.61 16.29
N LEU A 277 -17.43 13.50 16.37
CA LEU A 277 -16.32 13.37 17.32
C LEU A 277 -16.77 13.82 18.72
N ALA A 278 -16.42 13.03 19.74
CA ALA A 278 -16.64 13.37 21.15
C ALA A 278 -15.52 14.29 21.69
N GLU A 279 -15.76 14.87 22.89
CA GLU A 279 -14.73 15.52 23.72
C GLU A 279 -14.01 16.74 23.13
N ILE A 280 -14.64 17.44 22.19
CA ILE A 280 -14.16 18.75 21.75
C ILE A 280 -14.63 19.82 22.74
N ASN A 281 -13.69 20.33 23.54
CA ASN A 281 -13.98 21.23 24.68
C ASN A 281 -14.47 22.64 24.28
N GLU A 282 -14.24 23.07 23.05
CA GLU A 282 -14.72 24.38 22.57
C GLU A 282 -16.22 24.38 22.26
N LYS A 283 -16.99 25.23 22.96
CA LYS A 283 -18.46 25.32 22.86
C LYS A 283 -19.00 25.44 21.43
N LYS A 284 -18.29 26.15 20.53
CA LYS A 284 -18.71 26.33 19.12
C LYS A 284 -18.56 25.08 18.25
N TYR A 285 -17.72 24.13 18.67
CA TYR A 285 -17.42 22.88 17.96
C TYR A 285 -17.98 21.64 18.67
N ALA A 286 -18.25 21.73 19.97
CA ALA A 286 -18.81 20.65 20.76
C ALA A 286 -20.09 20.09 20.09
N ASN A 287 -20.05 18.81 19.72
CA ASN A 287 -21.12 18.10 19.01
C ASN A 287 -21.45 18.62 17.60
N HIS A 288 -20.54 19.38 16.98
CA HIS A 288 -20.71 19.89 15.61
C HIS A 288 -19.63 19.39 14.65
N VAL A 289 -18.59 18.73 15.14
CA VAL A 289 -17.50 18.19 14.30
C VAL A 289 -17.72 16.72 14.01
N TYR A 290 -17.54 16.33 12.76
CA TYR A 290 -17.65 14.93 12.35
C TYR A 290 -16.62 14.57 11.29
N THR A 291 -16.38 13.27 11.12
CA THR A 291 -15.66 12.75 9.96
C THR A 291 -16.60 11.95 9.06
N LYS A 292 -16.38 12.05 7.74
CA LYS A 292 -17.15 11.30 6.73
C LYS A 292 -16.68 9.86 6.58
N ASN A 293 -15.44 9.55 6.98
CA ASN A 293 -14.83 8.24 6.74
C ASN A 293 -14.26 7.68 8.03
N SER A 294 -14.58 6.43 8.35
CA SER A 294 -13.92 5.72 9.45
C SER A 294 -12.43 5.49 9.16
N PHE A 295 -11.67 5.19 10.22
CA PHE A 295 -10.30 4.72 10.15
C PHE A 295 -10.18 3.42 10.96
N SER A 296 -9.69 2.39 10.28
CA SER A 296 -9.29 1.12 10.89
C SER A 296 -7.80 0.91 10.66
N VAL A 297 -7.15 0.28 11.61
CA VAL A 297 -5.72 -0.02 11.57
C VAL A 297 -5.46 -1.33 12.31
N PRO A 298 -4.51 -2.16 11.85
CA PRO A 298 -4.09 -3.35 12.60
C PRO A 298 -3.37 -2.92 13.88
N LEU A 299 -3.75 -3.51 15.01
CA LEU A 299 -3.12 -3.26 16.31
C LEU A 299 -2.83 -4.59 17.03
N THR A 300 -1.75 -4.62 17.79
CA THR A 300 -1.59 -5.60 18.86
C THR A 300 -2.46 -5.24 20.07
N GLU A 301 -2.62 -6.18 21.01
CA GLU A 301 -3.34 -5.91 22.27
C GLU A 301 -2.65 -4.81 23.11
N GLU A 302 -1.34 -4.64 22.98
CA GLU A 302 -0.59 -3.59 23.69
C GLU A 302 -0.69 -2.24 22.97
N GLU A 303 -0.60 -2.22 21.64
CA GLU A 303 -0.74 -1.02 20.81
C GLU A 303 -2.14 -0.41 20.90
N ARG A 304 -3.16 -1.26 21.08
CA ARG A 304 -4.53 -0.80 21.35
C ARG A 304 -4.59 0.17 22.53
N LYS A 305 -3.65 0.08 23.48
CA LYS A 305 -3.61 0.92 24.68
C LYS A 305 -2.98 2.31 24.51
N SER A 306 -2.46 2.60 23.33
CA SER A 306 -1.68 3.81 23.03
C SER A 306 -2.15 4.51 21.75
N VAL A 307 -3.38 4.22 21.32
CA VAL A 307 -4.00 4.94 20.22
C VAL A 307 -4.32 6.36 20.69
N LEU A 308 -3.84 7.33 19.92
CA LEU A 308 -4.04 8.75 20.19
C LEU A 308 -4.65 9.44 18.96
N LEU A 309 -5.68 10.25 19.19
CA LEU A 309 -6.26 11.10 18.15
C LEU A 309 -5.88 12.56 18.43
N LYS A 310 -5.05 13.15 17.57
CA LYS A 310 -4.77 14.59 17.61
C LYS A 310 -5.73 15.29 16.68
N VAL A 311 -6.44 16.30 17.18
CA VAL A 311 -7.43 17.06 16.42
C VAL A 311 -6.85 18.45 16.14
N GLU A 312 -6.80 18.80 14.87
CA GLU A 312 -6.34 20.11 14.40
C GLU A 312 -7.50 20.81 13.69
N LEU A 313 -7.98 21.90 14.27
CA LEU A 313 -9.09 22.68 13.70
C LEU A 313 -8.57 24.00 13.11
N ASP A 314 -9.05 24.31 11.91
CA ASP A 314 -8.85 25.59 11.24
C ASP A 314 -9.89 26.59 11.75
N LYS A 315 -9.43 27.58 12.53
CA LYS A 315 -10.29 28.63 13.08
C LYS A 315 -10.81 29.62 12.06
N SER A 316 -10.15 29.73 10.91
CA SER A 316 -10.55 30.63 9.83
C SER A 316 -11.68 30.05 8.97
N ALA A 317 -11.90 28.74 9.06
CA ALA A 317 -12.91 28.04 8.29
C ALA A 317 -14.33 28.52 8.65
N LYS A 318 -15.14 28.78 7.61
CA LYS A 318 -16.54 29.17 7.77
C LYS A 318 -17.34 28.01 8.35
N LEU A 319 -18.00 28.25 9.50
CA LEU A 319 -18.84 27.28 10.19
C LEU A 319 -20.17 27.06 9.46
N THR A 320 -20.08 26.32 8.37
CA THR A 320 -21.18 25.99 7.47
C THR A 320 -21.25 24.48 7.30
N ASP A 321 -22.46 23.98 7.10
CA ASP A 321 -22.72 22.54 7.08
C ASP A 321 -21.93 21.87 5.94
N GLY A 322 -21.16 20.83 6.27
CA GLY A 322 -20.38 20.08 5.30
C GLY A 322 -19.03 20.68 4.90
N VAL A 323 -18.65 21.86 5.42
CA VAL A 323 -17.34 22.46 5.17
C VAL A 323 -16.26 21.79 6.00
N LYS A 324 -15.10 21.54 5.38
CA LYS A 324 -13.90 21.05 6.06
C LYS A 324 -13.40 22.13 7.00
N ILE A 325 -13.28 21.79 8.28
CA ILE A 325 -12.83 22.70 9.35
C ILE A 325 -11.57 22.22 10.05
N GLY A 326 -10.89 21.23 9.48
CA GLY A 326 -9.69 20.67 10.07
C GLY A 326 -9.44 19.23 9.68
N LYS A 327 -8.64 18.56 10.51
CA LYS A 327 -8.25 17.17 10.37
C LYS A 327 -8.02 16.53 11.74
N THR A 328 -8.07 15.21 11.78
CA THR A 328 -7.57 14.43 12.91
C THR A 328 -6.47 13.50 12.44
N GLU A 329 -5.35 13.52 13.15
CA GLU A 329 -4.23 12.62 12.95
C GLU A 329 -4.33 11.47 13.95
N ILE A 330 -4.20 10.25 13.45
CA ILE A 330 -4.26 9.02 14.25
C ILE A 330 -2.84 8.51 14.49
N TYR A 331 -2.50 8.31 15.75
CA TYR A 331 -1.21 7.80 16.20
C TYR A 331 -1.35 6.48 16.95
N VAL A 332 -0.32 5.63 16.83
CA VAL A 332 -0.10 4.45 17.67
C VAL A 332 1.26 4.61 18.32
N GLY A 333 1.28 4.88 19.63
CA GLY A 333 2.49 5.40 20.28
C GLY A 333 2.95 6.70 19.61
N ASN A 334 4.14 6.70 19.01
CA ASN A 334 4.72 7.85 18.31
C ASN A 334 4.53 7.85 16.79
N GLU A 335 4.03 6.76 16.23
CA GLU A 335 3.88 6.61 14.79
C GLU A 335 2.54 7.18 14.32
N LYS A 336 2.56 8.14 13.40
CA LYS A 336 1.34 8.59 12.70
C LYS A 336 0.92 7.48 11.73
N VAL A 337 -0.19 6.82 12.02
CA VAL A 337 -0.70 5.71 11.21
C VAL A 337 -1.78 6.15 10.23
N GLY A 338 -2.36 7.34 10.40
CA GLY A 338 -3.39 7.84 9.49
C GLY A 338 -3.85 9.26 9.77
N GLU A 339 -4.76 9.73 8.90
CA GLU A 339 -5.40 11.04 9.01
C GLU A 339 -6.82 10.99 8.45
N ARG A 340 -7.72 11.81 9.00
CA ARG A 340 -9.06 12.06 8.46
C ARG A 340 -9.42 13.53 8.46
N ASN A 341 -10.08 13.98 7.39
CA ASN A 341 -10.67 15.31 7.33
C ASN A 341 -11.83 15.41 8.32
N LEU A 342 -11.95 16.59 8.95
CA LEU A 342 -13.03 16.94 9.85
C LEU A 342 -13.92 18.01 9.21
N PHE A 343 -15.23 17.87 9.43
CA PHE A 343 -16.25 18.72 8.84
C PHE A 343 -17.17 19.28 9.92
N TYR A 344 -17.77 20.43 9.64
CA TYR A 344 -18.73 21.07 10.55
C TYR A 344 -20.17 20.71 10.18
N SER A 345 -21.03 20.55 11.18
CA SER A 345 -22.47 20.52 11.02
C SER A 345 -23.15 21.63 11.80
N LYS A 346 -24.15 22.31 11.22
CA LYS A 346 -24.95 23.31 11.95
C LYS A 346 -25.87 22.69 12.98
N ARG A 347 -26.28 21.44 12.76
CA ARG A 347 -27.10 20.68 13.72
C ARG A 347 -26.17 20.04 14.73
N LYS A 348 -26.59 20.04 16.01
CA LYS A 348 -25.90 19.23 17.02
C LYS A 348 -26.08 17.77 16.64
N LEU A 349 -24.97 17.08 16.61
CA LEU A 349 -24.91 15.65 16.36
C LEU A 349 -24.97 14.93 17.70
N VAL A 350 -25.71 13.83 17.75
CA VAL A 350 -25.52 12.84 18.80
C VAL A 350 -24.19 12.16 18.49
N ALA A 351 -23.31 12.02 19.48
CA ALA A 351 -22.07 11.27 19.32
C ALA A 351 -22.42 9.81 18.94
N THR A 352 -22.41 9.49 17.65
CA THR A 352 -22.66 8.14 17.13
C THR A 352 -21.44 7.25 17.26
N THR A 353 -20.27 7.87 17.39
CA THR A 353 -19.03 7.22 17.78
C THR A 353 -18.87 7.33 19.28
N GLY A 354 -19.50 6.42 20.01
CA GLY A 354 -18.85 5.94 21.23
C GLY A 354 -17.46 5.43 20.80
N MET A 355 -16.40 5.99 21.38
CA MET A 355 -15.08 5.34 21.36
C MET A 355 -15.34 3.86 21.67
N TYR A 356 -14.91 2.94 20.79
CA TYR A 356 -14.98 1.52 21.09
C TYR A 356 -13.92 1.19 22.16
N TRP A 357 -14.28 1.59 23.38
CA TRP A 357 -13.93 1.23 24.74
C TRP A 357 -12.47 1.08 25.17
N ASN A 358 -12.20 1.82 26.26
CA ASN A 358 -11.19 1.67 27.32
C ASN A 358 -9.75 2.12 27.10
N ASN A 359 -9.27 2.47 25.91
CA ASN A 359 -7.86 2.88 25.80
C ASN A 359 -7.46 3.98 24.79
N VAL A 360 -8.40 4.74 24.22
CA VAL A 360 -7.99 6.03 23.61
C VAL A 360 -7.75 6.98 24.77
N LYS A 361 -6.48 7.20 25.10
CA LYS A 361 -6.12 7.85 26.36
C LYS A 361 -6.44 9.34 26.37
N GLU A 362 -6.25 10.06 25.26
CA GLU A 362 -6.40 11.52 25.22
C GLU A 362 -6.78 12.03 23.83
N ILE A 363 -7.64 13.04 23.76
CA ILE A 363 -7.82 13.88 22.56
C ILE A 363 -7.13 15.20 22.84
N PHE A 364 -6.09 15.52 22.06
CA PHE A 364 -5.47 16.84 22.08
C PHE A 364 -6.03 17.68 20.95
N SER A 365 -6.76 18.74 21.29
CA SER A 365 -7.17 19.76 20.34
C SER A 365 -6.08 20.84 20.25
N TYR A 366 -5.34 20.85 19.14
CA TYR A 366 -4.45 21.96 18.82
C TYR A 366 -5.16 22.93 17.88
N MET A 367 -5.10 24.20 18.25
CA MET A 367 -5.70 25.28 17.49
C MET A 367 -4.59 26.08 16.82
N ILE A 368 -4.44 25.93 15.50
CA ILE A 368 -3.53 26.77 14.74
C ILE A 368 -4.31 28.04 14.36
N GLY A 369 -3.99 29.14 15.04
CA GLY A 369 -4.37 30.47 14.59
C GLY A 369 -3.25 30.97 13.71
N VAL A 370 -3.43 30.97 12.39
CA VAL A 370 -2.63 31.88 11.56
C VAL A 370 -3.19 33.27 11.88
N GLY A 371 -2.49 33.98 12.77
CA GLY A 371 -2.65 35.43 12.87
C GLY A 371 -2.18 36.00 11.55
N ILE A 372 -3.11 36.47 10.73
CA ILE A 372 -2.79 37.32 9.59
C ILE A 372 -2.64 38.72 10.17
N ASP A 373 -1.52 38.96 10.83
CA ASP A 373 -1.11 40.30 11.26
C ASP A 373 0.19 40.62 10.48
N GLY A 374 0.03 41.23 9.30
CA GLY A 374 1.12 41.84 8.50
C GLY A 374 1.50 41.09 7.23
#